data_AF-A0A449I4I1-F1
#
_entry.id   AF-A0A449I4I1-F1
#
_cell.length_a   1.000
_cell.length_b   1.000
_cell.length_c   1.000
_cell.angle_alpha   90.00
_cell.angle_beta   90.00
_cell.angle_gamma   90.00
#
_symmetry.space_group_name_H-M   'P 1'
#
loop_
_entity.id
_entity.type
_entity.pdbx_description
1 polymer ?
#
loop_
_entity_poly.entity_id
_entity_poly.type
_entity_poly.pdbx_seq_one_letter_code
_entity_poly.pdbx_strand_id
1 'polypeptide(L)'
;MNIGLTIKSIIRWEQLTGKAFPELDYTSREDVEALLYTTTMCNSHEEQYTFEVFRLALEDPALTKQLISELERFFAVMAQYQVKTKGYNVENAEPEKIGKIVSTLIMEGLSPDYALNDMELCDLPLYIDAYERKRKEEMEASRIWTYLTILPHVDSKKLKSARDIFPFPWELEDIRKEAERAVEEDGDKFEQFMKTKKSDYGG
;
A
#
# COMPACT_ATOMS: atom_id res chain seq x y z
N MET A 1 29.72 15.14 -2.33
CA MET A 1 28.92 14.17 -1.56
C MET A 1 27.99 13.48 -2.53
N ASN A 2 27.75 12.17 -2.38
CA ASN A 2 26.74 11.48 -3.19
C ASN A 2 25.42 11.52 -2.41
N ILE A 3 24.37 12.10 -3.00
CA ILE A 3 23.02 12.13 -2.42
C ILE A 3 22.16 11.09 -3.13
N GLY A 4 21.65 10.13 -2.37
CA GLY A 4 20.68 9.14 -2.82
C GLY A 4 19.59 8.94 -1.77
N LEU A 5 18.33 9.04 -2.17
CA LEU A 5 17.22 8.73 -1.27
C LEU A 5 17.01 7.22 -1.21
N THR A 6 17.69 6.57 -0.26
CA THR A 6 17.45 5.15 0.04
C THR A 6 16.32 5.01 1.06
N ILE A 7 15.68 3.84 1.09
CA ILE A 7 14.70 3.50 2.13
C ILE A 7 15.28 3.68 3.53
N LYS A 8 16.56 3.31 3.72
CA LYS A 8 17.27 3.56 4.97
C LYS A 8 17.30 5.03 5.36
N SER A 9 17.61 5.93 4.42
CA SER A 9 17.65 7.38 4.69
C SER A 9 16.28 7.93 5.11
N ILE A 10 15.21 7.43 4.50
CA ILE A 10 13.83 7.76 4.84
C ILE A 10 13.48 7.27 6.25
N ILE A 11 13.80 6.01 6.58
CA ILE A 11 13.55 5.46 7.92
C ILE A 11 14.31 6.25 8.99
N ARG A 12 15.56 6.66 8.73
CA ARG A 12 16.31 7.52 9.65
C ARG A 12 15.69 8.89 9.80
N TRP A 13 15.12 9.44 8.74
CA TRP A 13 14.37 10.70 8.81
C TRP A 13 13.13 10.56 9.70
N GLU A 14 12.31 9.51 9.51
CA GLU A 14 11.12 9.24 10.34
C GLU A 14 11.46 9.01 11.83
N GLN A 15 12.65 8.46 12.10
CA GLN A 15 13.17 8.28 13.46
C GLN A 15 13.67 9.59 14.09
N LEU A 16 14.26 10.47 13.29
CA LEU A 16 14.77 11.77 13.75
C LEU A 16 13.63 12.76 14.02
N THR A 17 12.66 12.84 13.12
CA THR A 17 11.55 13.82 13.20
C THR A 17 10.34 13.28 13.97
N GLY A 18 10.23 11.95 14.10
CA GLY A 18 9.06 11.30 14.70
C GLY A 18 7.82 11.27 13.80
N LYS A 19 7.86 11.91 12.63
CA LYS A 19 6.75 12.01 11.66
C LYS A 19 6.73 10.81 10.70
N ALA A 20 5.63 10.63 9.98
CA ALA A 20 5.59 9.72 8.83
C ALA A 20 6.15 10.44 7.58
N PHE A 21 6.84 9.72 6.70
CA PHE A 21 7.44 10.34 5.51
C PHE A 21 6.45 11.10 4.59
N PRO A 22 5.19 10.66 4.41
CA PRO A 22 4.20 11.43 3.65
C PRO A 22 3.84 12.79 4.27
N GLU A 23 4.13 13.00 5.55
CA GLU A 23 3.88 14.26 6.27
C GLU A 23 5.06 15.25 6.16
N LEU A 24 6.07 14.93 5.33
CA LEU A 24 7.22 15.79 5.07
C LEU A 24 6.77 17.17 4.57
N ASP A 25 7.12 18.21 5.31
CA ASP A 25 6.85 19.60 4.93
C ASP A 25 8.08 20.24 4.29
N TYR A 26 8.03 20.43 2.97
CA TYR A 26 9.09 21.09 2.20
C TYR A 26 9.26 22.58 2.54
N THR A 27 8.30 23.20 3.22
CA THR A 27 8.41 24.59 3.69
C THR A 27 9.09 24.69 5.06
N SER A 28 9.12 23.60 5.81
CA SER A 28 9.82 23.52 7.10
C SER A 28 11.32 23.36 6.87
N ARG A 29 12.07 24.37 7.30
CA ARG A 29 13.55 24.33 7.27
C ARG A 29 14.09 23.11 8.01
N GLU A 30 13.51 22.76 9.15
CA GLU A 30 13.97 21.63 9.97
C GLU A 30 13.76 20.29 9.25
N ASP A 31 12.62 20.09 8.59
CA ASP A 31 12.31 18.86 7.86
C ASP A 31 13.25 18.68 6.66
N VAL A 32 13.54 19.76 5.93
CA VAL A 32 14.48 19.77 4.80
C VAL A 32 15.93 19.54 5.26
N GLU A 33 16.38 20.24 6.31
CA GLU A 33 17.72 20.04 6.89
C GLU A 33 17.90 18.58 7.36
N ALA A 34 16.88 18.02 8.02
CA ALA A 34 16.88 16.62 8.44
C ALA A 34 16.96 15.65 7.25
N LEU A 35 16.24 15.92 6.15
CA LEU A 35 16.27 15.08 4.96
C LEU A 35 17.64 15.11 4.26
N LEU A 36 18.23 16.30 4.13
CA LEU A 36 19.58 16.46 3.59
C LEU A 36 20.61 15.73 4.46
N TYR A 37 20.45 15.79 5.78
CA TYR A 37 21.33 15.08 6.71
C TYR A 37 21.23 13.56 6.55
N THR A 38 20.02 12.99 6.57
CA THR A 38 19.89 11.52 6.54
C THR A 38 20.27 10.92 5.20
N THR A 39 20.01 11.63 4.10
CA THR A 39 20.43 11.21 2.76
C THR A 39 21.95 11.26 2.61
N THR A 40 22.61 12.31 3.08
CA THR A 40 24.07 12.42 2.98
C THR A 40 24.79 11.42 3.89
N MET A 41 24.33 11.25 5.13
CA MET A 41 24.87 10.28 6.08
C MET A 41 24.73 8.84 5.64
N CYS A 42 23.60 8.46 5.04
CA CYS A 42 23.37 7.07 4.67
C CYS A 42 24.17 6.63 3.43
N ASN A 43 24.60 7.57 2.59
CA ASN A 43 25.39 7.29 1.37
C ASN A 43 26.89 7.55 1.55
N SER A 44 27.29 8.26 2.60
CA SER A 44 28.70 8.55 2.88
C SER A 44 29.24 7.49 3.85
N HIS A 45 30.12 6.62 3.38
CA HIS A 45 30.68 5.54 4.19
C HIS A 45 31.81 5.98 5.14
N GLU A 46 32.38 7.17 4.94
CA GLU A 46 33.67 7.54 5.53
C GLU A 46 33.57 8.55 6.69
N GLU A 47 32.51 9.36 6.77
CA GLU A 47 32.41 10.42 7.79
C GLU A 47 31.05 10.37 8.50
N GLN A 48 31.08 10.11 9.82
CA GLN A 48 29.93 10.18 10.70
C GLN A 48 29.99 11.47 11.51
N TYR A 49 28.92 12.26 11.45
CA TYR A 49 28.75 13.45 12.27
C TYR A 49 27.31 13.54 12.77
N THR A 50 27.07 14.32 13.81
CA THR A 50 25.72 14.50 14.37
C THR A 50 24.90 15.47 13.53
N PHE A 51 23.58 15.43 13.69
CA PHE A 51 22.68 16.36 13.01
C PHE A 51 23.02 17.83 13.31
N GLU A 52 23.38 18.15 14.56
CA GLU A 52 23.76 19.51 14.95
C GLU A 52 25.02 20.01 14.22
N VAL A 53 26.04 19.15 14.07
CA VAL A 53 27.26 19.48 13.33
C VAL A 53 26.96 19.70 11.84
N PHE A 54 26.07 18.90 11.27
CA PHE A 54 25.64 19.08 9.88
C PHE A 54 24.90 20.41 9.66
N ARG A 55 24.07 20.84 10.61
CA ARG A 55 23.36 22.13 10.51
C ARG A 55 24.32 23.31 10.42
N LEU A 56 25.46 23.26 11.12
CA LEU A 56 26.52 24.27 11.00
C LEU A 56 27.12 24.28 9.59
N ALA A 57 27.30 23.11 8.96
CA ALA A 57 27.77 23.03 7.58
C ALA A 57 26.76 23.62 6.58
N LEU A 58 25.45 23.49 6.86
CA LEU A 58 24.40 24.09 6.02
C LEU A 58 24.32 25.63 6.10
N GLU A 59 25.06 26.26 7.00
CA GLU A 59 25.22 27.72 6.99
C GLU A 59 26.00 28.20 5.76
N ASP A 60 26.80 27.33 5.13
CA ASP A 60 27.41 27.62 3.83
C ASP A 60 26.36 27.57 2.70
N PRO A 61 26.00 28.71 2.09
CA PRO A 61 24.98 28.76 1.06
C PRO A 61 25.40 28.01 -0.22
N ALA A 62 26.70 27.88 -0.50
CA ALA A 62 27.18 27.17 -1.68
C ALA A 62 26.93 25.66 -1.52
N LEU A 63 27.26 25.10 -0.35
CA LEU A 63 27.01 23.70 -0.03
C LEU A 63 25.50 23.40 -0.04
N THR A 64 24.71 24.21 0.66
CA THR A 64 23.26 24.00 0.75
C THR A 64 22.58 24.02 -0.62
N LYS A 65 22.96 24.98 -1.48
CA LYS A 65 22.43 25.05 -2.85
C LYS A 65 22.80 23.82 -3.67
N GLN A 66 24.04 23.32 -3.53
CA GLN A 66 24.46 22.10 -4.21
C GLN A 66 23.64 20.90 -3.77
N LEU A 67 23.48 20.71 -2.45
CA LEU A 67 22.76 19.55 -1.90
C LEU A 67 21.28 19.56 -2.31
N ILE A 68 20.62 20.72 -2.26
CA ILE A 68 19.23 20.88 -2.71
C ILE A 68 19.11 20.56 -4.20
N SER A 69 20.01 21.10 -5.03
CA SER A 69 19.95 20.88 -6.48
C SER A 69 20.15 19.41 -6.87
N GLU A 70 21.03 18.69 -6.17
CA GLU A 70 21.20 17.25 -6.35
C GLU A 70 19.95 16.47 -5.95
N LEU A 71 19.32 16.82 -4.83
CA LEU A 71 18.07 16.21 -4.37
C LEU A 71 16.90 16.49 -5.32
N GLU A 72 16.76 17.72 -5.82
CA GLU A 72 15.75 18.10 -6.82
C GLU A 72 15.92 17.29 -8.11
N ARG A 73 17.17 17.15 -8.58
CA ARG A 73 17.48 16.32 -9.75
C ARG A 73 17.09 14.87 -9.53
N PHE A 74 17.36 14.32 -8.35
CA PHE A 74 16.96 12.96 -7.98
C PHE A 74 15.44 12.81 -8.04
N PHE A 75 14.68 13.70 -7.37
CA PHE A 75 13.21 13.64 -7.41
C PHE A 75 12.64 13.80 -8.81
N ALA A 76 13.23 14.66 -9.65
CA ALA A 76 12.80 14.85 -11.04
C ALA A 76 12.98 13.58 -11.89
N VAL A 77 14.00 12.77 -11.61
CA VAL A 77 14.19 11.45 -12.24
C VAL A 77 13.16 10.46 -11.69
N MET A 78 13.02 10.38 -10.37
CA MET A 78 12.11 9.43 -9.71
C MET A 78 10.63 9.67 -10.06
N ALA A 79 10.22 10.91 -10.24
CA ALA A 79 8.86 11.28 -10.63
C ALA A 79 8.42 10.63 -11.96
N GLN A 80 9.37 10.21 -12.81
CA GLN A 80 9.07 9.52 -14.08
C GLN A 80 8.58 8.09 -13.86
N TYR A 81 9.02 7.45 -12.76
CA TYR A 81 8.68 6.06 -12.40
C TYR A 81 7.49 5.97 -11.45
N GLN A 82 7.01 7.10 -10.94
CA GLN A 82 5.84 7.13 -10.08
C GLN A 82 4.61 6.66 -10.88
N VAL A 83 4.15 5.45 -10.56
CA VAL A 83 2.91 4.92 -11.12
C VAL A 83 1.80 5.91 -10.79
N LYS A 84 1.08 6.40 -11.80
CA LYS A 84 -0.17 7.15 -11.61
C LYS A 84 -1.23 6.17 -11.12
N THR A 85 -1.14 5.76 -9.87
CA THR A 85 -2.16 4.93 -9.23
C THR A 85 -3.48 5.68 -9.30
N LYS A 86 -4.47 5.10 -9.99
CA LYS A 86 -5.85 5.55 -9.90
C LYS A 86 -6.24 5.42 -8.44
N GLY A 87 -6.66 6.53 -7.84
CA GLY A 87 -6.80 6.71 -6.40
C GLY A 87 -7.27 5.47 -5.66
N TYR A 88 -6.40 4.93 -4.81
CA TYR A 88 -6.89 4.24 -3.63
C TYR A 88 -7.68 5.29 -2.84
N ASN A 89 -8.96 5.01 -2.56
CA ASN A 89 -9.78 5.86 -1.69
C ASN A 89 -9.23 5.74 -0.26
N VAL A 90 -8.19 6.51 0.04
CA VAL A 90 -7.59 6.63 1.38
C VAL A 90 -8.28 7.79 2.10
N GLU A 91 -9.59 7.72 2.28
CA GLU A 91 -10.30 8.79 2.99
C GLU A 91 -10.19 8.70 4.52
N ASN A 92 -9.60 7.64 5.09
CA ASN A 92 -9.51 7.45 6.55
C ASN A 92 -8.27 6.66 7.05
N ALA A 93 -7.21 6.49 6.26
CA ALA A 93 -6.01 5.81 6.78
C ALA A 93 -5.03 6.83 7.37
N GLU A 94 -4.62 6.62 8.62
CA GLU A 94 -3.49 7.36 9.20
C GLU A 94 -2.24 7.09 8.36
N PRO A 95 -1.41 8.12 8.10
CA PRO A 95 -0.18 7.95 7.33
C PRO A 95 0.75 6.99 8.07
N GLU A 96 0.93 5.80 7.51
CA GLU A 96 1.79 4.78 8.10
C GLU A 96 3.26 5.06 7.77
N LYS A 97 4.13 4.85 8.77
CA LYS A 97 5.58 5.01 8.61
C LYS A 97 6.14 3.98 7.63
N ILE A 98 6.96 4.43 6.69
CA ILE A 98 7.65 3.56 5.73
C ILE A 98 8.49 2.52 6.46
N GLY A 99 9.09 2.88 7.60
CA GLY A 99 9.82 1.92 8.43
C GLY A 99 9.00 0.71 8.87
N LYS A 100 7.69 0.88 9.16
CA LYS A 100 6.82 -0.25 9.55
C LYS A 100 6.51 -1.16 8.35
N ILE A 101 6.21 -0.56 7.20
CA ILE A 101 5.92 -1.28 5.96
C ILE A 101 7.12 -2.14 5.57
N VAL A 102 8.30 -1.52 5.48
CA VAL A 102 9.55 -2.18 5.08
C VAL A 102 9.92 -3.27 6.08
N SER A 103 9.77 -3.03 7.39
CA SER A 103 10.01 -4.06 8.42
C SER A 103 9.12 -5.29 8.23
N THR A 104 7.85 -5.06 7.86
CA THR A 104 6.89 -6.15 7.59
C THR A 104 7.31 -6.94 6.35
N LEU A 105 7.69 -6.26 5.26
CA LEU A 105 8.20 -6.91 4.04
C LEU A 105 9.46 -7.74 4.31
N ILE A 106 10.37 -7.24 5.16
CA ILE A 106 11.57 -7.98 5.57
C ILE A 106 11.20 -9.23 6.35
N MET A 107 10.26 -9.14 7.29
CA MET A 107 9.78 -10.29 8.06
C MET A 107 9.11 -11.36 7.18
N GLU A 108 8.47 -10.95 6.09
CA GLU A 108 7.90 -11.84 5.06
C GLU A 108 8.93 -12.46 4.11
N GLY A 109 10.22 -12.11 4.27
CA GLY A 109 11.33 -12.73 3.54
C GLY A 109 12.02 -11.83 2.51
N LEU A 110 11.69 -10.54 2.43
CA LEU A 110 12.46 -9.59 1.63
C LEU A 110 13.87 -9.42 2.22
N SER A 111 14.90 -9.45 1.38
CA SER A 111 16.28 -9.27 1.84
C SER A 111 16.45 -7.90 2.51
N PRO A 112 16.93 -7.83 3.78
CA PRO A 112 17.14 -6.55 4.47
C PRO A 112 18.12 -5.64 3.74
N ASP A 113 19.19 -6.20 3.17
CA ASP A 113 20.22 -5.42 2.48
C ASP A 113 19.66 -4.74 1.23
N TYR A 114 18.87 -5.49 0.46
CA TYR A 114 18.16 -4.95 -0.70
C TYR A 114 17.12 -3.92 -0.26
N ALA A 115 16.26 -4.26 0.70
CA ALA A 115 15.16 -3.40 1.15
C ALA A 115 15.64 -2.05 1.69
N LEU A 116 16.79 -2.01 2.37
CA LEU A 116 17.29 -0.80 3.00
C LEU A 116 18.16 0.05 2.06
N ASN A 117 18.98 -0.58 1.22
CA ASN A 117 20.01 0.13 0.45
C ASN A 117 19.69 0.25 -1.04
N ASP A 118 19.12 -0.80 -1.65
CA ASP A 118 18.95 -0.89 -3.11
C ASP A 118 17.51 -0.61 -3.57
N MET A 119 16.52 -0.86 -2.71
CA MET A 119 15.11 -0.68 -3.05
C MET A 119 14.78 0.81 -3.19
N GLU A 120 14.11 1.16 -4.28
CA GLU A 120 13.65 2.53 -4.53
C GLU A 120 12.27 2.76 -3.91
N LEU A 121 11.98 4.02 -3.54
CA LEU A 121 10.69 4.38 -2.93
C LEU A 121 9.49 4.08 -3.85
N CYS A 122 9.67 4.23 -5.17
CA CYS A 122 8.61 3.96 -6.15
C CYS A 122 8.28 2.47 -6.31
N ASP A 123 9.14 1.57 -5.83
CA ASP A 123 8.92 0.13 -5.92
C ASP A 123 8.08 -0.40 -4.74
N LEU A 124 7.97 0.36 -3.65
CA LEU A 124 7.19 -0.05 -2.48
C LEU A 124 5.75 -0.48 -2.83
N PRO A 125 4.98 0.27 -3.65
CA PRO A 125 3.63 -0.15 -4.04
C PRO A 125 3.60 -1.54 -4.70
N LEU A 126 4.61 -1.89 -5.51
CA LEU A 126 4.67 -3.20 -6.17
C LEU A 126 4.76 -4.34 -5.15
N TYR A 127 5.59 -4.17 -4.12
CA TYR A 127 5.75 -5.16 -3.05
C TYR A 127 4.51 -5.23 -2.16
N ILE A 128 3.88 -4.10 -1.86
CA ILE A 128 2.64 -4.05 -1.08
C ILE A 128 1.53 -4.80 -1.83
N ASP A 129 1.35 -4.54 -3.13
CA ASP A 129 0.33 -5.22 -3.95
C ASP A 129 0.56 -6.73 -4.03
N ALA A 130 1.82 -7.15 -4.16
CA ALA A 130 2.18 -8.57 -4.16
C ALA A 130 1.89 -9.23 -2.81
N TYR A 131 2.24 -8.55 -1.71
CA TYR A 131 1.96 -9.00 -0.35
C TYR A 131 0.45 -9.12 -0.09
N GLU A 132 -0.34 -8.10 -0.45
CA GLU A 132 -1.79 -8.13 -0.30
C GLU A 132 -2.43 -9.28 -1.09
N ARG A 133 -1.96 -9.52 -2.33
CA ARG A 133 -2.45 -10.63 -3.15
C ARG A 133 -2.16 -11.98 -2.52
N LYS A 134 -0.91 -12.22 -2.11
CA LYS A 134 -0.50 -13.44 -1.40
C LYS A 134 -1.37 -13.66 -0.16
N ARG A 135 -1.57 -12.61 0.65
CA ARG A 135 -2.39 -12.68 1.87
C ARG A 135 -3.85 -13.00 1.57
N LYS A 136 -4.44 -12.42 0.51
CA LYS A 136 -5.81 -12.76 0.07
C LYS A 136 -5.92 -14.24 -0.30
N GLU A 137 -4.97 -14.75 -1.08
CA GLU A 137 -4.93 -16.16 -1.49
C GLU A 137 -4.80 -17.10 -0.27
N GLU A 138 -3.95 -16.78 0.70
CA GLU A 138 -3.79 -17.56 1.93
C GLU A 138 -5.07 -17.57 2.79
N MET A 139 -5.74 -16.42 2.91
CA MET A 139 -7.00 -16.31 3.66
C MET A 139 -8.11 -17.09 2.96
N GLU A 140 -8.20 -17.02 1.63
CA GLU A 140 -9.15 -17.80 0.83
C GLU A 140 -8.89 -19.30 0.93
N ALA A 141 -7.62 -19.73 0.85
CA ALA A 141 -7.22 -21.12 1.04
C ALA A 141 -7.57 -21.63 2.45
N SER A 142 -7.30 -20.84 3.48
CA SER A 142 -7.65 -21.16 4.87
C SER A 142 -9.16 -21.32 5.07
N ARG A 143 -9.96 -20.44 4.45
CA ARG A 143 -11.43 -20.55 4.44
C ARG A 143 -11.88 -21.84 3.75
N ILE A 144 -11.30 -22.18 2.60
CA ILE A 144 -11.61 -23.43 1.87
C ILE A 144 -11.28 -24.65 2.72
N TRP A 145 -10.10 -24.68 3.34
CA TRP A 145 -9.71 -25.78 4.23
C TRP A 145 -10.64 -25.91 5.43
N THR A 146 -11.03 -24.79 6.03
CA THR A 146 -12.01 -24.76 7.11
C THR A 146 -13.34 -25.33 6.65
N TYR A 147 -13.83 -24.93 5.48
CA TYR A 147 -15.04 -25.45 4.86
C TYR A 147 -15.00 -26.96 4.67
N LEU A 148 -13.92 -27.49 4.07
CA LEU A 148 -13.74 -28.93 3.84
C LEU A 148 -13.70 -29.71 5.16
N THR A 149 -13.12 -29.12 6.21
CA THR A 149 -12.99 -29.76 7.53
C THR A 149 -14.33 -29.85 8.25
N ILE A 150 -15.18 -28.82 8.15
CA ILE A 150 -16.48 -28.81 8.84
C ILE A 150 -17.58 -29.51 8.04
N LEU A 151 -17.43 -29.65 6.72
CA LEU A 151 -18.44 -30.22 5.81
C LEU A 151 -19.05 -31.55 6.31
N PRO A 152 -18.28 -32.51 6.85
CA PRO A 152 -18.84 -33.79 7.34
C PRO A 152 -19.75 -33.64 8.56
N HIS A 153 -19.69 -32.49 9.24
CA HIS A 153 -20.36 -32.21 10.51
C HIS A 153 -21.51 -31.20 10.37
N VAL A 154 -21.77 -30.69 9.16
CA VAL A 154 -22.79 -29.66 8.89
C VAL A 154 -23.75 -30.10 7.79
N ASP A 155 -24.96 -29.55 7.81
CA ASP A 155 -25.94 -29.78 6.74
C ASP A 155 -25.51 -29.05 5.47
N SER A 156 -25.09 -29.81 4.46
CA SER A 156 -24.62 -29.30 3.17
C SER A 156 -25.67 -28.50 2.39
N LYS A 157 -26.96 -28.59 2.76
CA LYS A 157 -28.01 -27.74 2.19
C LYS A 157 -27.92 -26.29 2.68
N LYS A 158 -27.38 -26.08 3.88
CA LYS A 158 -27.27 -24.76 4.52
C LYS A 158 -25.95 -24.05 4.17
N LEU A 159 -24.90 -24.81 3.86
CA LEU A 159 -23.58 -24.31 3.49
C LEU A 159 -23.26 -24.84 2.08
N LYS A 160 -23.57 -24.05 1.05
CA LYS A 160 -23.39 -24.45 -0.36
C LYS A 160 -21.99 -24.10 -0.86
N SER A 161 -21.39 -23.05 -0.31
CA SER A 161 -20.07 -22.54 -0.70
C SER A 161 -19.23 -22.19 0.54
N ALA A 162 -17.91 -22.24 0.39
CA ALA A 162 -16.98 -21.76 1.43
C ALA A 162 -17.21 -20.27 1.78
N ARG A 163 -17.73 -19.47 0.84
CA ARG A 163 -18.12 -18.07 1.05
C ARG A 163 -19.24 -17.90 2.07
N ASP A 164 -20.08 -18.91 2.25
CA ASP A 164 -21.23 -18.88 3.17
C ASP A 164 -20.78 -18.96 4.64
N ILE A 165 -19.52 -19.34 4.92
CA ILE A 165 -18.98 -19.36 6.30
C ILE A 165 -18.74 -17.93 6.79
N PHE A 166 -17.99 -17.14 6.00
CA PHE A 166 -17.82 -15.72 6.19
C PHE A 166 -17.31 -15.07 4.88
N PRO A 167 -17.89 -13.93 4.46
CA PRO A 167 -17.43 -13.18 3.30
C PRO A 167 -16.20 -12.32 3.64
N PHE A 168 -15.24 -12.23 2.73
CA PHE A 168 -14.13 -11.29 2.90
C PHE A 168 -14.55 -9.86 2.53
N PRO A 169 -13.93 -8.82 3.13
CA PRO A 169 -14.24 -7.43 2.81
C PRO A 169 -14.13 -7.09 1.32
N TRP A 170 -13.17 -7.70 0.60
CA TRP A 170 -12.98 -7.48 -0.83
C TRP A 170 -13.98 -8.23 -1.72
N GLU A 171 -14.73 -9.21 -1.18
CA GLU A 171 -15.79 -9.91 -1.90
C GLU A 171 -17.16 -9.23 -1.73
N LEU A 172 -17.32 -8.36 -0.72
CA LEU A 172 -18.62 -7.73 -0.41
C LEU A 172 -19.18 -6.90 -1.57
N GLU A 173 -18.31 -6.20 -2.29
CA GLU A 173 -18.69 -5.40 -3.45
C GLU A 173 -19.18 -6.28 -4.60
N ASP A 174 -18.51 -7.41 -4.84
CA ASP A 174 -18.90 -8.37 -5.87
C ASP A 174 -20.21 -9.06 -5.50
N ILE A 175 -20.40 -9.41 -4.21
CA ILE A 175 -21.64 -9.96 -3.68
C ILE A 175 -22.79 -8.98 -3.86
N ARG A 176 -22.57 -7.68 -3.58
CA ARG A 176 -23.61 -6.65 -3.78
C ARG A 176 -24.03 -6.55 -5.24
N LYS A 177 -23.05 -6.48 -6.16
CA LYS A 177 -23.32 -6.42 -7.61
C LYS A 177 -23.98 -7.68 -8.15
N GLU A 178 -23.68 -8.84 -7.59
CA GLU A 178 -24.32 -10.10 -7.95
C GLU A 178 -25.77 -10.16 -7.43
N ALA A 179 -26.02 -9.67 -6.22
CA ALA A 179 -27.37 -9.56 -5.67
C ALA A 179 -28.25 -8.58 -6.48
N GLU A 180 -27.69 -7.42 -6.88
CA GLU A 180 -28.37 -6.45 -7.74
C GLU A 180 -28.78 -7.07 -9.09
N ARG A 181 -27.86 -7.78 -9.75
CA ARG A 181 -28.16 -8.50 -11.01
C ARG A 181 -29.22 -9.59 -10.83
N ALA A 182 -29.17 -10.36 -9.75
CA ALA A 182 -30.15 -11.40 -9.49
C ALA A 182 -31.57 -10.84 -9.30
N VAL A 183 -31.70 -9.69 -8.62
CA VAL A 183 -32.99 -9.00 -8.45
C VAL A 183 -33.54 -8.50 -9.79
N GLU A 184 -32.69 -7.97 -10.66
CA GLU A 184 -33.07 -7.52 -12.01
C GLU A 184 -33.56 -8.69 -12.88
N GLU A 185 -32.80 -9.79 -12.93
CA GLU A 185 -33.17 -10.99 -13.69
C GLU A 185 -34.46 -11.66 -13.17
N ASP A 186 -34.66 -11.70 -11.84
CA ASP A 186 -35.88 -12.24 -11.25
C ASP A 186 -37.09 -11.32 -11.51
N GLY A 187 -36.88 -10.00 -11.57
CA GLY A 187 -37.87 -9.03 -12.03
C GLY A 187 -38.33 -9.30 -13.46
N ASP A 188 -37.37 -9.49 -14.39
CA ASP A 188 -37.66 -9.79 -15.79
C ASP A 188 -38.41 -11.12 -15.96
N LYS A 189 -38.01 -12.17 -15.23
CA LYS A 189 -38.70 -13.47 -15.23
C LYS A 189 -40.12 -13.34 -14.68
N PHE A 190 -40.32 -12.55 -13.63
CA PHE A 190 -41.64 -12.30 -13.06
C PHE A 190 -42.55 -11.57 -14.05
N GLU A 191 -42.04 -10.57 -14.77
CA GLU A 191 -42.80 -9.88 -15.82
C GLU A 191 -43.20 -10.81 -16.96
N GLN A 192 -42.29 -11.68 -17.40
CA GLN A 192 -42.57 -12.68 -18.44
C GLN A 192 -43.65 -13.68 -17.99
N PHE A 193 -43.59 -14.15 -16.74
CA PHE A 193 -44.61 -15.01 -16.14
C PHE A 193 -45.99 -14.34 -16.06
N MET A 194 -46.04 -13.06 -15.68
CA MET A 194 -47.29 -12.30 -15.62
C MET A 194 -47.91 -12.05 -17.00
N LYS A 195 -47.09 -11.90 -18.04
CA LYS A 195 -47.56 -11.80 -19.44
C LYS A 195 -48.14 -13.11 -19.96
N THR A 196 -47.54 -14.25 -19.61
CA THR A 196 -48.05 -15.58 -20.01
C THR A 196 -49.39 -15.91 -19.34
N LYS A 197 -49.55 -15.62 -18.04
CA LYS A 197 -50.84 -15.84 -17.34
C LYS A 197 -52.01 -14.98 -17.86
N LYS A 198 -51.74 -13.79 -18.41
CA LYS A 198 -52.79 -12.97 -19.05
C LYS A 198 -53.32 -13.58 -20.36
N SER A 199 -52.56 -14.47 -21.00
CA SER A 199 -52.95 -15.14 -22.24
C SER A 199 -53.94 -16.30 -22.00
N ASP A 200 -53.92 -16.93 -20.82
CA ASP A 200 -54.69 -18.14 -20.53
C ASP A 200 -56.14 -17.87 -20.06
N TYR A 201 -56.49 -16.61 -19.75
CA TYR A 201 -57.86 -16.19 -19.37
C TYR A 201 -58.60 -15.43 -20.48
N GLY A 202 -58.09 -15.48 -21.72
CA GLY A 202 -58.63 -14.78 -22.89
C GLY A 202 -59.26 -15.71 -23.94
N GLY A 203 -59.85 -16.83 -23.51
CA GLY A 203 -60.64 -17.74 -24.35
C GLY A 203 -62.09 -17.81 -23.90
#